data_AF-A0A7S1BSR6-F1
#
_entry.id   AF-A0A7S1BSR6-F1
#
_cell.length_a   1.000
_cell.length_b   1.000
_cell.length_c   1.000
_cell.angle_alpha   90.00
_cell.angle_beta   90.00
_cell.angle_gamma   90.00
#
_symmetry.space_group_name_H-M   'P 1'
#
loop_
_entity.id
_entity.type
_entity.pdbx_description
1 polymer ?
#
loop_
_entity_poly.entity_id
_entity_poly.type
_entity_poly.pdbx_seq_one_letter_code
_entity_poly.pdbx_strand_id
1 'polypeptide(L)'
;IKRPFAMTILFFDWLFLLMLICFFRKIVNGYIVMDLNFRDYCLHYFTVICCCFHFLNRESFKASSMINISSKLFWSNIKTFWSFVDISAVIITLLATLGNIFWGEWLQTHYEDLWRIILAVATGLLWMKLISFLKVVNRALATFVLSIIQIARDILWFLLILLIMIIAFTQMFYTVLPPAVLNKDGDFGDNLDIWEYYLQIYIIVLGEFDRQTFANTFSVVLFFFYSFGVVIIMLNVLIAIVGDSYEKSMVRSENLFVIARIMVIGELVAMEKLLKPSHDESDETCTDQIKNTSSRWVS
;
A
#
# COMPACT_ATOMS: atom_id res chain seq x y z
N ILE A 1 -11.39 -30.70 -4.05
CA ILE A 1 -10.32 -29.80 -3.55
C ILE A 1 -10.12 -30.08 -2.07
N LYS A 2 -8.98 -30.69 -1.67
CA LYS A 2 -8.67 -30.87 -0.26
C LYS A 2 -8.28 -29.51 0.33
N ARG A 3 -9.23 -28.86 1.01
CA ARG A 3 -9.06 -27.60 1.77
C ARG A 3 -7.77 -27.46 2.60
N PRO A 4 -7.11 -28.53 3.14
CA PRO A 4 -5.84 -28.36 3.86
C PRO A 4 -4.72 -27.73 3.03
N PHE A 5 -4.58 -28.04 1.74
CA PHE A 5 -3.40 -27.62 0.97
C PHE A 5 -3.32 -26.08 0.75
N ALA A 6 -4.44 -25.47 0.39
CA ALA A 6 -4.50 -24.01 0.21
C ALA A 6 -4.25 -23.25 1.52
N MET A 7 -4.79 -23.76 2.64
CA MET A 7 -4.60 -23.14 3.95
C MET A 7 -3.15 -23.26 4.43
N THR A 8 -2.47 -24.37 4.14
CA THR A 8 -1.05 -24.51 4.47
C THR A 8 -0.18 -23.50 3.71
N ILE A 9 -0.43 -23.28 2.42
CA ILE A 9 0.31 -22.30 1.62
C ILE A 9 0.12 -20.89 2.20
N LEU A 10 -1.13 -20.50 2.46
CA LEU A 10 -1.43 -19.19 3.05
C LEU A 10 -0.78 -18.99 4.42
N PHE A 11 -0.72 -20.04 5.24
CA PHE A 11 -0.05 -19.99 6.54
C PHE A 11 1.46 -19.78 6.39
N PHE A 12 2.11 -20.49 5.47
CA PHE A 12 3.54 -20.27 5.18
C PHE A 12 3.79 -18.86 4.67
N ASP A 13 2.95 -18.36 3.75
CA ASP A 13 3.09 -17.00 3.23
C ASP A 13 2.97 -15.93 4.32
N TRP A 14 2.07 -16.13 5.29
CA TRP A 14 1.97 -15.26 6.46
C TRP A 14 3.25 -15.27 7.29
N LEU A 15 3.80 -16.46 7.56
CA LEU A 15 5.01 -16.63 8.35
C LEU A 15 6.21 -15.99 7.64
N PHE A 16 6.39 -16.22 6.35
CA PHE A 16 7.43 -15.56 5.54
C PHE A 16 7.27 -14.04 5.50
N LEU A 17 6.04 -13.52 5.46
CA LEU A 17 5.80 -12.08 5.49
C LEU A 17 6.18 -11.47 6.84
N LEU A 18 5.84 -12.12 7.95
CA LEU A 18 6.24 -11.65 9.28
C LEU A 18 7.75 -11.72 9.49
N MET A 19 8.39 -12.80 9.04
CA MET A 19 9.86 -12.89 9.04
C MET A 19 10.45 -11.76 8.22
N LEU A 20 9.97 -11.53 7.00
CA LEU A 20 10.44 -10.45 6.14
C LEU A 20 10.37 -9.09 6.85
N ILE A 21 9.24 -8.75 7.47
CA ILE A 21 9.07 -7.48 8.19
C ILE A 21 10.02 -7.37 9.39
N CYS A 22 10.09 -8.41 10.23
CA CYS A 22 10.92 -8.42 11.43
C CYS A 22 12.42 -8.31 11.11
N PHE A 23 12.91 -9.14 10.19
CA PHE A 23 14.32 -9.16 9.81
C PHE A 23 14.72 -7.91 9.03
N PHE A 24 13.86 -7.42 8.13
CA PHE A 24 14.11 -6.15 7.45
C PHE A 24 14.19 -4.98 8.43
N ARG A 25 13.32 -4.94 9.46
CA ARG A 25 13.38 -3.90 10.49
C ARG A 25 14.67 -3.96 11.30
N LYS A 26 15.21 -5.16 11.58
CA LYS A 26 16.52 -5.32 12.22
C LYS A 26 17.65 -4.77 11.35
N ILE A 27 17.62 -5.01 10.04
CA ILE A 27 18.59 -4.44 9.08
C ILE A 27 18.52 -2.91 9.08
N VAL A 28 17.32 -2.34 8.96
CA VAL A 28 17.12 -0.87 8.98
C VAL A 28 17.60 -0.26 10.29
N ASN A 29 17.34 -0.92 11.42
CA ASN A 29 17.79 -0.44 12.72
C ASN A 29 19.32 -0.51 12.87
N GLY A 30 19.95 -1.59 12.39
CA GLY A 30 21.41 -1.70 12.35
C GLY A 30 22.05 -0.57 11.54
N TYR A 31 21.44 -0.23 10.39
CA TYR A 31 21.87 0.90 9.57
C TYR A 31 21.76 2.25 10.31
N ILE A 32 20.65 2.49 11.03
CA ILE A 32 20.45 3.76 11.77
C ILE A 32 21.44 3.90 12.94
N VAL A 33 21.69 2.81 13.68
CA VAL A 33 22.56 2.82 14.87
C VAL A 33 24.06 2.82 14.50
N MET A 34 24.40 2.74 13.21
CA MET A 34 25.79 2.69 12.71
C MET A 34 26.60 1.48 13.23
N ASP A 35 25.92 0.46 13.75
CA ASP A 35 26.51 -0.78 14.27
C ASP A 35 26.32 -1.91 13.25
N LEU A 36 26.94 -1.76 12.08
CA LEU A 36 26.86 -2.72 10.98
C LEU A 36 28.05 -3.68 10.99
N ASN A 37 28.17 -4.50 12.02
CA ASN A 37 29.06 -5.66 11.93
C ASN A 37 28.46 -6.68 10.94
N PHE A 38 28.99 -6.72 9.72
CA PHE A 38 28.52 -7.60 8.64
C PHE A 38 28.32 -9.05 9.10
N ARG A 39 29.20 -9.54 9.98
CA ARG A 39 29.15 -10.90 10.53
C ARG A 39 27.89 -11.18 11.35
N ASP A 40 27.41 -10.21 12.13
CA ASP A 40 26.26 -10.37 13.02
C ASP A 40 24.93 -10.23 12.26
N TYR A 41 24.94 -9.44 11.16
CA TYR A 41 23.78 -9.21 10.32
C TYR A 41 23.68 -10.13 9.10
N CYS A 42 24.70 -10.94 8.80
CA CYS A 42 24.71 -11.84 7.64
C CYS A 42 23.47 -12.76 7.61
N LEU A 43 23.09 -13.34 8.76
CA LEU A 43 21.88 -14.17 8.86
C LEU A 43 20.60 -13.39 8.58
N HIS A 44 20.54 -12.11 8.99
CA HIS A 44 19.39 -11.25 8.76
C HIS A 44 19.25 -10.93 7.26
N TYR A 45 20.35 -10.56 6.61
CA TYR A 45 20.40 -10.32 5.16
C TYR A 45 19.98 -11.55 4.36
N PHE A 46 20.58 -12.71 4.67
CA PHE A 46 20.25 -13.96 4.01
C PHE A 46 18.76 -14.31 4.16
N THR A 47 18.21 -14.17 5.37
CA THR A 47 16.80 -14.44 5.63
C THR A 47 15.88 -13.54 4.81
N VAL A 48 16.18 -12.23 4.73
CA VAL A 48 15.38 -11.30 3.92
C VAL A 48 15.47 -11.63 2.43
N ILE A 49 16.65 -11.92 1.91
CA ILE A 49 16.84 -12.30 0.50
C ILE A 49 16.07 -13.59 0.18
N CYS A 50 16.14 -14.61 1.04
CA CYS A 50 15.36 -15.84 0.89
C CYS A 50 13.85 -15.58 0.89
N CYS A 51 13.35 -14.72 1.79
CA CYS A 51 11.94 -14.34 1.83
C CYS A 51 11.52 -13.59 0.55
N CYS A 52 12.34 -12.64 0.08
CA CYS A 52 12.10 -11.92 -1.16
C CYS A 52 12.06 -12.87 -2.37
N PHE A 53 12.99 -13.83 -2.44
CA PHE A 53 13.02 -14.84 -3.49
C PHE A 53 11.78 -15.75 -3.47
N HIS A 54 11.35 -16.19 -2.28
CA HIS A 54 10.08 -16.93 -2.11
C HIS A 54 8.89 -16.15 -2.69
N PHE A 55 8.75 -14.88 -2.32
CA PHE A 55 7.66 -14.04 -2.84
C PHE A 55 7.79 -13.76 -4.35
N LEU A 56 8.99 -13.55 -4.87
CA LEU A 56 9.22 -13.33 -6.30
C LEU A 56 8.83 -14.57 -7.12
N ASN A 57 9.21 -15.77 -6.65
CA ASN A 57 8.83 -17.02 -7.28
C ASN A 57 7.32 -17.22 -7.24
N ARG A 58 6.69 -16.95 -6.09
CA ARG A 58 5.25 -17.04 -5.93
C ARG A 58 4.51 -16.11 -6.91
N GLU A 59 4.93 -14.85 -7.02
CA GLU A 59 4.34 -13.91 -8.00
C GLU A 59 4.62 -14.34 -9.44
N SER A 60 5.80 -14.90 -9.72
CA SER A 60 6.12 -15.45 -11.05
C SER A 60 5.22 -16.64 -11.42
N PHE A 61 4.93 -17.54 -10.48
CA PHE A 61 3.98 -18.64 -10.70
C PHE A 61 2.56 -18.13 -10.94
N LYS A 62 2.13 -17.12 -10.18
CA LYS A 62 0.83 -16.47 -10.37
C LYS A 62 0.74 -15.85 -11.77
N ALA A 63 1.76 -15.09 -12.17
CA ALA A 63 1.87 -14.48 -13.49
C ALA A 63 1.84 -15.52 -14.61
N SER A 64 2.65 -16.58 -14.49
CA SER A 64 2.72 -17.67 -15.47
C SER A 64 1.38 -18.39 -15.64
N SER A 65 0.69 -18.69 -14.54
CA SER A 65 -0.64 -19.30 -14.56
C SER A 65 -1.67 -18.44 -15.31
N MET A 66 -1.64 -17.12 -15.09
CA MET A 66 -2.57 -16.20 -15.76
C MET A 66 -2.25 -15.98 -17.24
N ILE A 67 -0.97 -15.96 -17.61
CA ILE A 67 -0.56 -15.85 -19.01
C ILE A 67 -1.05 -17.05 -19.82
N ASN A 68 -0.97 -18.26 -19.24
CA ASN A 68 -1.46 -19.49 -19.87
C ASN A 68 -2.98 -19.46 -20.11
N ILE A 69 -3.75 -18.73 -19.29
CA ILE A 69 -5.20 -18.59 -19.47
C ILE A 69 -5.52 -17.46 -20.47
N SER A 70 -4.95 -16.27 -20.28
CA SER A 70 -5.09 -15.15 -21.21
C SER A 70 -4.12 -14.00 -20.90
N SER A 71 -3.39 -13.54 -21.91
CA SER A 71 -2.54 -12.34 -21.82
C SER A 71 -3.32 -11.08 -21.43
N LYS A 72 -4.59 -10.96 -21.84
CA LYS A 72 -5.44 -9.81 -21.49
C LYS A 72 -5.80 -9.78 -19.99
N LEU A 73 -6.02 -10.94 -19.39
CA LEU A 73 -6.27 -11.07 -17.94
C LEU A 73 -5.03 -10.71 -17.13
N PHE A 74 -3.84 -11.10 -17.59
CA PHE A 74 -2.57 -10.74 -16.97
C PHE A 74 -2.35 -9.22 -16.88
N TRP A 75 -2.49 -8.50 -18.00
CA TRP A 75 -2.37 -7.04 -18.03
C TRP A 75 -3.43 -6.33 -17.18
N SER A 76 -4.62 -6.90 -17.09
CA SER A 76 -5.66 -6.38 -16.19
C SER A 76 -5.29 -6.58 -14.73
N ASN A 77 -4.67 -7.71 -14.36
CA ASN A 77 -4.34 -7.99 -12.97
C ASN A 77 -3.18 -7.12 -12.47
N ILE A 78 -2.14 -6.91 -13.30
CA ILE A 78 -1.00 -6.03 -12.96
C ILE A 78 -1.44 -4.60 -12.67
N LYS A 79 -2.48 -4.11 -13.36
CA LYS A 79 -3.02 -2.76 -13.14
C LYS A 79 -3.82 -2.64 -11.83
N THR A 80 -4.05 -3.72 -11.11
CA THR A 80 -4.70 -3.66 -9.80
C THR A 80 -3.73 -3.05 -8.79
N PHE A 81 -4.21 -2.04 -8.05
CA PHE A 81 -3.45 -1.37 -6.99
C PHE A 81 -2.70 -2.34 -6.06
N TRP A 82 -3.36 -3.42 -5.63
CA TRP A 82 -2.78 -4.43 -4.75
C TRP A 82 -1.64 -5.23 -5.40
N SER A 83 -1.78 -5.62 -6.67
CA SER A 83 -0.70 -6.32 -7.39
C SER A 83 0.53 -5.43 -7.53
N PHE A 84 0.32 -4.14 -7.78
CA PHE A 84 1.41 -3.16 -7.84
C PHE A 84 2.12 -3.01 -6.48
N VAL A 85 1.35 -2.88 -5.39
CA VAL A 85 1.90 -2.83 -4.02
C VAL A 85 2.69 -4.10 -3.69
N ASP A 86 2.15 -5.28 -4.00
CA ASP A 86 2.78 -6.56 -3.66
C ASP A 86 4.11 -6.77 -4.40
N ILE A 87 4.20 -6.36 -5.67
CA ILE A 87 5.42 -6.44 -6.49
C ILE A 87 6.44 -5.36 -6.06
N SER A 88 6.00 -4.10 -5.95
CA SER A 88 6.89 -2.99 -5.58
C SER A 88 7.49 -3.16 -4.19
N ALA A 89 6.71 -3.66 -3.22
CA ALA A 89 7.20 -3.95 -1.88
C ALA A 89 8.38 -4.95 -1.89
N VAL A 90 8.28 -6.02 -2.68
CA VAL A 90 9.33 -7.05 -2.76
C VAL A 90 10.56 -6.53 -3.49
N ILE A 91 10.37 -5.85 -4.63
CA ILE A 91 11.49 -5.32 -5.43
C ILE A 91 12.26 -4.26 -4.65
N ILE A 92 11.57 -3.29 -4.05
CA ILE A 92 12.22 -2.20 -3.32
C ILE A 92 12.91 -2.74 -2.06
N THR A 93 12.30 -3.68 -1.34
CA THR A 93 12.95 -4.33 -0.18
C THR A 93 14.20 -5.10 -0.59
N LEU A 94 14.14 -5.84 -1.70
CA LEU A 94 15.29 -6.56 -2.23
C LEU A 94 16.42 -5.58 -2.62
N LEU A 95 16.12 -4.55 -3.39
CA LEU A 95 17.10 -3.52 -3.79
C LEU A 95 17.69 -2.81 -2.57
N ALA A 96 16.88 -2.48 -1.57
CA ALA A 96 17.35 -1.88 -0.32
C ALA A 96 18.29 -2.82 0.46
N THR A 97 17.98 -4.12 0.52
CA THR A 97 18.89 -5.08 1.17
C THR A 97 20.18 -5.31 0.41
N LEU A 98 20.12 -5.43 -0.92
CA LEU A 98 21.31 -5.56 -1.75
C LEU A 98 22.17 -4.30 -1.69
N GLY A 99 21.56 -3.12 -1.73
CA GLY A 99 22.29 -1.87 -1.62
C GLY A 99 23.02 -1.72 -0.28
N ASN A 100 22.40 -2.14 0.81
CA ASN A 100 23.06 -2.18 2.13
C ASN A 100 24.26 -3.14 2.16
N ILE A 101 24.20 -4.26 1.43
CA ILE A 101 25.31 -5.23 1.36
C ILE A 101 26.46 -4.68 0.51
N PHE A 102 26.15 -4.15 -0.68
CA PHE A 102 27.17 -3.73 -1.65
C PHE A 102 27.79 -2.37 -1.33
N TRP A 103 26.98 -1.42 -0.86
CA TRP A 103 27.39 -0.04 -0.62
C TRP A 103 27.40 0.36 0.86
N GLY A 104 27.26 -0.59 1.80
CA GLY A 104 27.11 -0.30 3.24
C GLY A 104 28.19 0.62 3.81
N GLU A 105 29.47 0.35 3.52
CA GLU A 105 30.60 1.18 4.00
C GLU A 105 30.59 2.59 3.38
N TRP A 106 30.23 2.69 2.10
CA TRP A 106 30.17 3.97 1.40
C TRP A 106 28.97 4.82 1.85
N LEU A 107 27.80 4.19 2.01
CA LEU A 107 26.58 4.82 2.52
C LEU A 107 26.74 5.34 3.95
N GLN A 108 27.52 4.65 4.78
CA GLN A 108 27.82 5.08 6.15
C GLN A 108 28.73 6.30 6.19
N THR A 109 29.65 6.43 5.24
CA THR A 109 30.61 7.54 5.18
C THR A 109 30.00 8.81 4.57
N HIS A 110 29.04 8.68 3.66
CA HIS A 110 28.48 9.81 2.90
C HIS A 110 27.12 10.31 3.41
N TYR A 111 26.56 9.72 4.47
CA TYR A 111 25.29 10.15 5.09
C TYR A 111 24.17 10.49 4.08
N GLU A 112 23.93 9.63 3.10
CA GLU A 112 22.96 9.94 2.06
C GLU A 112 21.51 9.83 2.57
N ASP A 113 20.83 10.97 2.69
CA ASP A 113 19.42 11.05 3.10
C ASP A 113 18.48 10.26 2.16
N LEU A 114 18.82 10.19 0.87
CA LEU A 114 18.06 9.43 -0.12
C LEU A 114 17.92 7.96 0.26
N TRP A 115 18.98 7.36 0.81
CA TRP A 115 18.94 5.96 1.20
C TRP A 115 18.01 5.71 2.39
N ARG A 116 18.01 6.64 3.36
CA ARG A 116 17.07 6.61 4.50
C ARG A 116 15.62 6.70 4.03
N ILE A 117 15.34 7.55 3.03
CA ILE A 117 14.02 7.66 2.41
C ILE A 117 13.63 6.33 1.75
N ILE A 118 14.53 5.69 0.99
CA ILE A 118 14.28 4.38 0.36
C ILE A 118 13.95 3.32 1.41
N LEU A 119 14.70 3.25 2.52
CA LEU A 119 14.44 2.30 3.62
C LEU A 119 13.08 2.56 4.30
N ALA A 120 12.70 3.83 4.47
CA ALA A 120 11.40 4.22 5.02
C ALA A 120 10.24 3.83 4.08
N VAL A 121 10.38 4.12 2.77
CA VAL A 121 9.40 3.74 1.75
C VAL A 121 9.24 2.22 1.67
N ALA A 122 10.36 1.47 1.67
CA ALA A 122 10.34 0.01 1.72
C ALA A 122 9.57 -0.51 2.93
N THR A 123 9.82 0.07 4.11
CA THR A 123 9.11 -0.27 5.35
C THR A 123 7.61 -0.02 5.20
N GLY A 124 7.20 1.14 4.70
CA GLY A 124 5.80 1.47 4.45
C GLY A 124 5.11 0.50 3.49
N LEU A 125 5.78 0.14 2.39
CA LEU A 125 5.26 -0.81 1.41
C LEU A 125 5.10 -2.24 1.98
N LEU A 126 6.01 -2.69 2.84
CA LEU A 126 5.86 -3.98 3.54
C LEU A 126 4.64 -4.02 4.45
N TRP A 127 4.33 -2.93 5.16
CA TRP A 127 3.10 -2.82 5.94
C TRP A 127 1.85 -2.80 5.06
N MET A 128 1.90 -2.14 3.90
CA MET A 128 0.80 -2.19 2.93
C MET A 128 0.61 -3.60 2.36
N LYS A 129 1.70 -4.35 2.12
CA LYS A 129 1.66 -5.78 1.74
C LYS A 129 1.02 -6.64 2.83
N LEU A 130 1.25 -6.33 4.12
CA LEU A 130 0.55 -7.00 5.22
C LEU A 130 -0.97 -6.79 5.16
N ILE A 131 -1.43 -5.57 4.83
CA ILE A 131 -2.86 -5.30 4.63
C ILE A 131 -3.41 -6.08 3.43
N SER A 132 -2.65 -6.14 2.32
CA SER A 132 -2.98 -6.95 1.14
C SER A 132 -3.21 -8.42 1.52
N PHE A 133 -2.31 -8.97 2.34
CA PHE A 133 -2.40 -10.34 2.84
C PHE A 133 -3.60 -10.54 3.80
N LEU A 134 -3.79 -9.65 4.76
CA LEU A 134 -4.87 -9.72 5.75
C LEU A 134 -6.26 -9.72 5.07
N LYS A 135 -6.41 -8.97 3.98
CA LYS A 135 -7.61 -8.97 3.14
C LYS A 135 -7.92 -10.35 2.55
N VAL A 136 -6.92 -11.19 2.28
CA VAL A 136 -7.15 -12.55 1.77
C VAL A 136 -7.61 -13.49 2.89
N VAL A 137 -7.08 -13.32 4.10
CA VAL A 137 -7.34 -14.21 5.24
C VAL A 137 -8.71 -13.96 5.88
N ASN A 138 -9.06 -12.69 6.15
CA ASN A 138 -10.27 -12.37 6.90
C ASN A 138 -11.32 -11.67 6.01
N ARG A 139 -12.52 -12.27 5.93
CA ARG A 139 -13.67 -11.74 5.18
C ARG A 139 -14.13 -10.37 5.66
N ALA A 140 -14.21 -10.15 6.97
CA ALA A 140 -14.65 -8.88 7.54
C ALA A 140 -13.63 -7.77 7.25
N LEU A 141 -12.33 -8.10 7.29
CA LEU A 141 -11.27 -7.15 6.97
C LEU A 141 -11.23 -6.83 5.47
N ALA A 142 -11.49 -7.82 4.61
CA ALA A 142 -11.52 -7.63 3.16
C ALA A 142 -12.59 -6.63 2.71
N THR A 143 -13.80 -6.77 3.25
CA THR A 143 -14.94 -5.88 2.97
C THR A 143 -14.69 -4.48 3.51
N PHE A 144 -14.11 -4.37 4.71
CA PHE A 144 -13.68 -3.10 5.28
C PHE A 144 -12.64 -2.38 4.41
N VAL A 145 -11.56 -3.05 4.02
CA VAL A 145 -10.49 -2.47 3.19
C VAL A 145 -10.99 -2.06 1.80
N LEU A 146 -11.82 -2.91 1.16
CA LEU A 146 -12.44 -2.56 -0.12
C LEU A 146 -13.36 -1.34 0.02
N SER A 147 -14.08 -1.25 1.15
CA SER A 147 -14.95 -0.10 1.41
C SER A 147 -14.18 1.19 1.62
N ILE A 148 -13.07 1.15 2.36
CA ILE A 148 -12.18 2.30 2.52
C ILE A 148 -11.68 2.81 1.17
N ILE A 149 -11.24 1.92 0.27
CA ILE A 149 -10.75 2.32 -1.06
C ILE A 149 -11.85 2.99 -1.88
N GLN A 150 -13.08 2.48 -1.79
CA GLN A 150 -14.22 3.07 -2.49
C GLN A 150 -14.55 4.45 -1.92
N ILE A 151 -14.65 4.58 -0.60
CA ILE A 151 -14.90 5.86 0.08
C ILE A 151 -13.80 6.87 -0.26
N ALA A 152 -12.53 6.47 -0.23
CA ALA A 152 -11.39 7.32 -0.56
C ALA A 152 -11.47 7.88 -1.99
N ARG A 153 -11.97 7.09 -2.94
CA ARG A 153 -12.19 7.53 -4.32
C ARG A 153 -13.34 8.52 -4.43
N ASP A 154 -14.42 8.27 -3.70
CA ASP A 154 -15.61 9.12 -3.72
C ASP A 154 -15.31 10.51 -3.09
N ILE A 155 -14.54 10.56 -2.01
CA ILE A 155 -14.16 11.82 -1.34
C ILE A 155 -13.04 12.59 -2.04
N LEU A 156 -12.34 12.01 -3.02
CA LEU A 156 -11.17 12.62 -3.65
C LEU A 156 -11.50 13.99 -4.25
N TRP A 157 -12.63 14.10 -4.93
CA TRP A 157 -13.09 15.36 -5.52
C TRP A 157 -13.37 16.42 -4.45
N PHE A 158 -13.94 16.01 -3.32
CA PHE A 158 -14.15 16.91 -2.20
C PHE A 158 -12.81 17.35 -1.57
N LEU A 159 -11.87 16.42 -1.37
CA LEU A 159 -10.53 16.74 -0.87
C LEU A 159 -9.77 17.69 -1.81
N LEU A 160 -9.99 17.60 -3.12
CA LEU A 160 -9.41 18.56 -4.08
C LEU A 160 -9.95 19.97 -3.87
N ILE A 161 -11.27 20.12 -3.66
CA ILE A 161 -11.88 21.43 -3.34
C ILE A 161 -11.35 21.95 -2.01
N LEU A 162 -11.28 21.08 -0.99
CA LEU A 162 -10.72 21.42 0.31
C LEU A 162 -9.27 21.90 0.19
N LEU A 163 -8.44 21.20 -0.59
CA LEU A 163 -7.04 21.55 -0.83
C LEU A 163 -6.91 22.92 -1.51
N ILE A 164 -7.73 23.21 -2.52
CA ILE A 164 -7.74 24.54 -3.18
C ILE A 164 -8.07 25.64 -2.17
N MET A 165 -9.06 25.40 -1.31
CA MET A 165 -9.44 26.36 -0.27
C MET A 165 -8.30 26.58 0.72
N ILE A 166 -7.65 25.51 1.19
CA ILE A 166 -6.50 25.61 2.09
C ILE A 166 -5.38 26.43 1.43
N ILE A 167 -5.01 26.12 0.18
CA ILE A 167 -3.97 26.85 -0.56
C ILE A 167 -4.34 28.32 -0.72
N ALA A 168 -5.60 28.64 -1.04
CA ALA A 168 -6.07 30.01 -1.19
C ALA A 168 -5.95 30.79 0.12
N PHE A 169 -6.39 30.22 1.24
CA PHE A 169 -6.25 30.86 2.55
C PHE A 169 -4.79 30.97 3.00
N THR A 170 -3.97 29.94 2.78
CA THR A 170 -2.52 29.99 3.02
C THR A 170 -1.86 31.14 2.25
N GLN A 171 -2.22 31.35 0.98
CA GLN A 171 -1.72 32.49 0.19
C GLN A 171 -2.19 33.84 0.73
N MET A 172 -3.43 33.94 1.22
CA MET A 172 -3.90 35.19 1.84
C MET A 172 -3.19 35.46 3.18
N PHE A 173 -2.95 34.43 4.00
CA PHE A 173 -2.17 34.58 5.24
C PHE A 173 -0.72 34.95 4.95
N TYR A 174 -0.11 34.34 3.94
CA TYR A 174 1.24 34.65 3.48
C TYR A 174 1.44 36.12 3.16
N THR A 175 0.43 36.76 2.54
CA THR A 175 0.50 38.18 2.16
C THR A 175 0.24 39.14 3.32
N VAL A 176 -0.56 38.72 4.32
CA VAL A 176 -0.95 39.58 5.45
C VAL A 176 0.02 39.49 6.64
N LEU A 177 0.62 38.32 6.87
CA LEU A 177 1.57 38.11 7.96
C LEU A 177 2.96 38.50 7.46
N PRO A 178 3.65 39.45 8.12
CA PRO A 178 5.03 39.78 7.76
C PRO A 178 6.00 38.71 8.32
N PRO A 179 7.10 38.40 7.61
CA PRO A 179 8.09 37.39 8.04
C PRO A 179 8.65 37.66 9.45
N ALA A 180 8.76 38.94 9.82
CA ALA A 180 9.31 39.38 11.11
C ALA A 180 8.53 38.89 12.34
N VAL A 181 7.25 38.53 12.20
CA VAL A 181 6.42 38.07 13.33
C VAL A 181 6.66 36.58 13.65
N LEU A 182 7.17 35.81 12.68
CA LEU A 182 7.43 34.38 12.82
C LEU A 182 8.87 34.07 13.24
N ASN A 183 9.76 35.07 13.20
CA ASN A 183 11.15 34.96 13.62
C ASN A 183 11.36 35.44 15.07
N LYS A 184 10.53 34.93 16.00
CA LYS A 184 10.54 35.38 17.40
C LYS A 184 11.78 34.93 18.19
N ASP A 185 12.45 33.89 17.72
CA ASP A 185 13.60 33.32 18.43
C ASP A 185 14.96 33.72 17.82
N GLY A 186 14.98 34.55 16.77
CA GLY A 186 16.22 35.04 16.16
C GLY A 186 17.14 33.96 15.58
N ASP A 187 16.65 32.72 15.47
CA ASP A 187 17.43 31.54 15.10
C ASP A 187 17.33 31.20 13.60
N PHE A 188 16.39 31.83 12.88
CA PHE A 188 16.41 31.81 11.42
C PHE A 188 17.39 32.88 10.94
N GLY A 189 18.60 32.44 10.63
CA GLY A 189 19.61 33.25 9.95
C GLY A 189 19.06 33.91 8.68
N ASP A 190 19.74 34.96 8.21
CA ASP A 190 19.31 35.91 7.15
C ASP A 190 18.82 35.31 5.82
N ASN A 191 18.86 33.98 5.63
CA ASN A 191 18.32 33.25 4.50
C ASN A 191 17.11 32.39 4.94
N LEU A 192 15.97 33.02 5.19
CA LEU A 192 14.71 32.31 5.41
C LEU A 192 14.25 31.72 4.08
N ASP A 193 14.32 30.39 3.96
CA ASP A 193 13.87 29.69 2.77
C ASP A 193 12.37 29.93 2.59
N ILE A 194 11.98 30.44 1.42
CA ILE A 194 10.59 30.75 1.06
C ILE A 194 9.67 29.54 1.31
N TRP A 195 10.22 28.34 1.15
CA TRP A 195 9.52 27.08 1.37
C TRP A 195 9.18 26.82 2.84
N GLU A 196 10.12 27.07 3.76
CA GLU A 196 9.89 26.90 5.20
C GLU A 196 8.81 27.86 5.69
N TYR A 197 8.86 29.11 5.21
CA TYR A 197 7.85 30.11 5.50
C TYR A 197 6.45 29.67 5.01
N TYR A 198 6.36 29.12 3.80
CA TYR A 198 5.10 28.60 3.27
C TYR A 198 4.56 27.41 4.08
N LEU A 199 5.44 26.50 4.51
CA LEU A 199 5.07 25.36 5.36
C LEU A 199 4.60 25.81 6.75
N GLN A 200 5.23 26.81 7.34
CA GLN A 200 4.83 27.33 8.65
C GLN A 200 3.42 27.95 8.60
N ILE A 201 3.12 28.70 7.54
CA ILE A 201 1.76 29.25 7.34
C ILE A 201 0.75 28.12 7.10
N TYR A 202 1.12 27.09 6.35
CA TYR A 202 0.28 25.92 6.16
C TYR A 202 -0.02 25.20 7.50
N ILE A 203 0.96 25.06 8.39
CA ILE A 203 0.79 24.49 9.74
C ILE A 203 -0.17 25.35 10.59
N ILE A 204 -0.04 26.68 10.53
CA ILE A 204 -0.96 27.62 11.20
C ILE A 204 -2.39 27.44 10.69
N VAL A 205 -2.55 27.32 9.37
CA VAL A 205 -3.84 27.09 8.72
C VAL A 205 -4.40 25.71 9.13
N LEU A 206 -3.58 24.67 9.30
CA LEU A 206 -4.03 23.37 9.81
C LEU A 206 -4.50 23.38 11.28
N GLY A 207 -4.31 24.48 12.01
CA GLY A 207 -4.87 24.68 13.35
C GLY A 207 -3.84 24.82 14.46
N GLU A 208 -2.54 24.82 14.14
CA GLU A 208 -1.48 25.09 15.10
C GLU A 208 -1.18 26.59 15.14
N PHE A 209 -1.97 27.34 15.89
CA PHE A 209 -1.81 28.79 16.03
C PHE A 209 -1.61 29.20 17.49
N ASP A 210 -0.74 30.18 17.71
CA ASP A 210 -0.64 30.90 18.97
C ASP A 210 -1.34 32.26 18.82
N ARG A 211 -1.92 32.78 19.91
CA ARG A 211 -2.53 34.10 19.95
C ARG A 211 -1.55 35.19 19.51
N GLN A 212 -0.26 34.98 19.78
CA GLN A 212 0.77 35.94 19.45
C GLN A 212 1.21 35.95 17.98
N THR A 213 0.66 35.04 17.16
CA THR A 213 0.92 34.94 15.71
C THR A 213 0.18 36.03 14.92
N PHE A 214 -0.93 36.56 15.46
CA PHE A 214 -1.76 37.55 14.76
C PHE A 214 -1.41 38.98 15.18
N ALA A 215 -0.61 39.65 14.34
CA ALA A 215 -0.24 41.06 14.56
C ALA A 215 -1.33 42.06 14.12
N ASN A 216 -2.17 41.69 13.15
CA ASN A 216 -3.12 42.59 12.50
C ASN A 216 -4.58 42.19 12.78
N THR A 217 -5.48 43.16 12.99
CA THR A 217 -6.93 42.89 13.14
C THR A 217 -7.49 42.16 11.92
N PHE A 218 -6.97 42.47 10.72
CA PHE A 218 -7.39 41.81 9.47
C PHE A 218 -7.05 40.31 9.45
N SER A 219 -5.89 39.90 9.98
CA SER A 219 -5.54 38.46 10.01
C SER A 219 -6.42 37.68 10.99
N VAL A 220 -6.88 38.31 12.07
CA VAL A 220 -7.87 37.73 12.99
C VAL A 220 -9.23 37.52 12.30
N VAL A 221 -9.68 38.51 11.52
CA VAL A 221 -10.93 38.39 10.74
C VAL A 221 -10.81 37.30 9.68
N LEU A 222 -9.69 37.25 8.97
CA LEU A 222 -9.42 36.22 7.96
C LEU A 222 -9.39 34.82 8.58
N PHE A 223 -8.79 34.69 9.76
CA PHE A 223 -8.81 33.46 10.54
C PHE A 223 -10.22 33.04 10.94
N PHE A 224 -11.08 33.96 11.36
CA PHE A 224 -12.47 33.64 11.67
C PHE A 224 -13.21 33.08 10.44
N PHE A 225 -13.05 33.68 9.26
CA PHE A 225 -13.64 33.17 8.02
C PHE A 225 -13.07 31.81 7.62
N TYR A 226 -11.76 31.61 7.79
CA TYR A 226 -11.13 30.32 7.54
C TYR A 226 -11.67 29.23 8.47
N SER A 227 -11.69 29.46 9.79
CA SER A 227 -12.21 28.49 10.76
C SER A 227 -13.68 28.18 10.50
N PHE A 228 -14.50 29.19 10.21
CA PHE A 228 -15.91 28.97 9.92
C PHE A 228 -16.14 28.23 8.59
N GLY A 229 -15.51 28.69 7.51
CA GLY A 229 -15.71 28.14 6.17
C GLY A 229 -15.04 26.77 5.97
N VAL A 230 -13.75 26.66 6.28
CA VAL A 230 -12.97 25.45 6.02
C VAL A 230 -13.11 24.44 7.15
N VAL A 231 -12.90 24.86 8.41
CA VAL A 231 -12.91 23.90 9.53
C VAL A 231 -14.33 23.50 9.90
N ILE A 232 -15.25 24.44 10.08
CA ILE A 232 -16.62 24.10 10.52
C ILE A 232 -17.45 23.58 9.35
N ILE A 233 -17.59 24.36 8.27
CA ILE A 233 -18.49 23.96 7.17
C ILE A 233 -17.90 22.79 6.37
N MET A 234 -16.70 22.94 5.79
CA MET A 234 -16.17 21.90 4.89
C MET A 234 -15.88 20.58 5.62
N LEU A 235 -15.38 20.59 6.86
CA LEU A 235 -15.15 19.33 7.58
C LEU A 235 -16.45 18.63 7.97
N ASN A 236 -17.51 19.37 8.33
CA ASN A 236 -18.82 18.77 8.59
C ASN A 236 -19.44 18.17 7.31
N VAL A 237 -19.27 18.85 6.18
CA VAL A 237 -19.69 18.32 4.87
C VAL A 237 -18.88 17.07 4.50
N LEU A 238 -17.57 17.03 4.78
CA LEU A 238 -16.74 15.84 4.57
C LEU A 238 -17.28 14.64 5.35
N ILE A 239 -17.61 14.83 6.63
CA ILE A 239 -18.16 13.76 7.46
C ILE A 239 -19.50 13.26 6.88
N ALA A 240 -20.36 14.17 6.42
CA ALA A 240 -21.62 13.81 5.78
C ALA A 240 -21.42 12.99 4.50
N ILE A 241 -20.49 13.40 3.63
CA ILE A 241 -20.15 12.68 2.39
C ILE A 241 -19.55 11.31 2.71
N VAL A 242 -18.63 11.23 3.69
CA VAL A 242 -18.05 9.96 4.14
C VAL A 242 -19.12 9.02 4.66
N GLY A 243 -20.11 9.53 5.40
CA GLY A 243 -21.25 8.75 5.89
C GLY A 243 -22.06 8.12 4.77
N ASP A 244 -22.48 8.91 3.78
CA ASP A 244 -23.24 8.42 2.61
C ASP A 244 -22.44 7.43 1.76
N SER A 245 -21.17 7.75 1.48
CA SER A 245 -20.27 6.84 0.76
C SER A 245 -20.00 5.54 1.54
N TYR A 246 -19.95 5.59 2.88
CA TYR A 246 -19.76 4.39 3.70
C TYR A 246 -20.95 3.45 3.59
N GLU A 247 -22.18 3.94 3.74
CA GLU A 247 -23.39 3.11 3.64
C GLU A 247 -23.51 2.47 2.24
N LYS A 248 -23.32 3.27 1.18
CA LYS A 248 -23.33 2.78 -0.20
C LYS A 248 -22.22 1.77 -0.49
N SER A 249 -21.03 2.00 0.08
CA SER A 249 -19.89 1.11 -0.10
C SER A 249 -20.07 -0.21 0.64
N MET A 250 -20.67 -0.20 1.83
CA MET A 250 -20.88 -1.40 2.62
C MET A 250 -21.72 -2.42 1.83
N VAL A 251 -22.87 -1.98 1.27
CA VAL A 251 -23.75 -2.81 0.44
C VAL A 251 -23.03 -3.34 -0.80
N ARG A 252 -22.20 -2.51 -1.46
CA ARG A 252 -21.46 -2.92 -2.66
C ARG A 252 -20.31 -3.87 -2.35
N SER A 253 -19.66 -3.71 -1.20
CA SER A 253 -18.47 -4.48 -0.81
C SER A 253 -18.77 -5.95 -0.62
N GLU A 254 -19.98 -6.30 -0.17
CA GLU A 254 -20.42 -7.69 -0.02
C GLU A 254 -20.45 -8.43 -1.35
N ASN A 255 -20.97 -7.79 -2.40
CA ASN A 255 -21.01 -8.35 -3.75
C ASN A 255 -19.61 -8.47 -4.37
N LEU A 256 -18.78 -7.44 -4.21
CA LEU A 256 -17.39 -7.46 -4.70
C LEU A 256 -16.55 -8.55 -4.01
N PHE A 257 -16.84 -8.81 -2.73
CA PHE A 257 -16.16 -9.86 -1.98
C PHE A 257 -16.42 -11.27 -2.55
N VAL A 258 -17.66 -11.58 -2.93
CA VAL A 258 -17.99 -12.89 -3.51
C VAL A 258 -17.22 -13.11 -4.81
N ILE A 259 -17.16 -12.09 -5.67
CA ILE A 259 -16.40 -12.14 -6.93
C ILE A 259 -14.91 -12.33 -6.67
N ALA A 260 -14.34 -11.59 -5.71
CA ALA A 260 -12.92 -11.71 -5.35
C ALA A 260 -12.58 -13.12 -4.85
N ARG A 261 -13.46 -13.75 -4.07
CA ARG A 261 -13.26 -15.13 -3.62
C ARG A 261 -13.27 -16.14 -4.76
N ILE A 262 -14.20 -16.01 -5.70
CA ILE A 262 -14.26 -16.90 -6.87
C ILE A 262 -12.96 -16.80 -7.66
N MET A 263 -12.42 -15.59 -7.84
CA MET A 263 -11.15 -15.37 -8.52
C MET A 263 -9.98 -16.04 -7.79
N VAL A 264 -9.85 -15.86 -6.47
CA VAL A 264 -8.79 -16.50 -5.67
C VAL A 264 -8.90 -18.02 -5.70
N ILE A 265 -10.10 -18.58 -5.61
CA ILE A 265 -10.31 -20.04 -5.71
C ILE A 265 -9.91 -20.53 -7.10
N GLY A 266 -10.26 -19.79 -8.16
CA GLY A 266 -9.83 -20.09 -9.52
C GLY A 266 -8.32 -20.11 -9.67
N GLU A 267 -7.62 -19.14 -9.11
CA GLU A 267 -6.15 -19.08 -9.09
C GLU A 267 -5.55 -20.31 -8.39
N LEU A 268 -6.06 -20.67 -7.20
CA LEU A 268 -5.59 -21.84 -6.45
C LEU A 268 -5.81 -23.15 -7.20
N VAL A 269 -6.96 -23.30 -7.87
CA VAL A 269 -7.26 -24.51 -8.67
C VAL A 269 -6.36 -24.59 -9.91
N ALA A 270 -6.09 -23.46 -10.57
CA ALA A 270 -5.17 -23.43 -11.71
C ALA A 270 -3.74 -23.80 -11.29
N MET A 271 -3.28 -23.33 -10.13
CA MET A 271 -1.98 -23.71 -9.55
C MET A 271 -1.92 -25.20 -9.20
N GLU A 272 -2.98 -25.77 -8.62
CA GLU A 272 -3.03 -27.22 -8.34
C GLU A 272 -2.93 -28.04 -9.63
N LYS A 273 -3.62 -27.64 -10.69
CA LYS A 273 -3.55 -28.31 -12.01
C LYS A 273 -2.16 -28.21 -12.65
N LEU A 274 -1.45 -27.09 -12.49
CA LEU A 274 -0.08 -26.96 -13.00
C LEU A 274 0.92 -27.83 -12.24
N LEU A 275 0.75 -27.99 -10.92
CA LEU A 275 1.65 -28.78 -10.08
C LEU A 275 1.41 -30.29 -10.17
N LYS A 276 0.19 -30.69 -10.52
CA LYS A 276 -0.16 -32.07 -10.84
C LYS A 276 -0.58 -32.15 -12.30
N PRO A 277 0.36 -32.13 -13.26
CA PRO A 277 0.01 -32.48 -14.64
C PRO A 277 -0.61 -33.88 -14.57
N SER A 278 -1.91 -33.95 -14.89
CA SER A 278 -2.71 -35.15 -14.78
C SER A 278 -2.07 -36.26 -15.60
N HIS A 279 -1.79 -37.38 -14.94
CA HIS A 279 -1.49 -38.68 -15.57
C HIS A 279 -2.79 -39.31 -16.17
N ASP A 280 -3.80 -38.49 -16.49
CA ASP A 280 -5.14 -38.90 -16.93
C ASP A 280 -5.23 -38.95 -18.47
N GLU A 281 -4.28 -39.62 -19.12
CA GLU A 281 -4.43 -40.10 -20.50
C GLU A 281 -5.05 -41.52 -20.55
N SER A 282 -5.57 -42.05 -19.42
CA SER A 282 -6.16 -43.40 -19.39
C SER A 282 -7.70 -43.46 -19.41
N ASP A 283 -8.41 -42.32 -19.36
CA ASP A 283 -9.88 -42.28 -19.32
C ASP A 283 -10.57 -41.98 -20.68
N GLU A 284 -9.82 -41.93 -21.80
CA GLU A 284 -10.46 -41.97 -23.14
C GLU A 284 -11.22 -43.28 -23.41
N THR A 285 -11.05 -44.31 -22.58
CA THR A 285 -11.78 -45.59 -22.73
C THR A 285 -13.25 -45.55 -22.29
N CYS A 286 -13.72 -44.51 -21.58
CA CYS A 286 -15.12 -44.44 -21.16
C CYS A 286 -16.07 -43.85 -22.22
N THR A 287 -15.56 -42.98 -23.11
CA THR A 287 -16.36 -42.41 -24.21
C THR A 287 -16.64 -43.40 -25.34
N ASP A 288 -15.81 -44.44 -25.49
CA ASP A 288 -16.07 -45.51 -26.46
C ASP A 288 -17.08 -46.56 -25.97
N GLN A 289 -17.26 -46.73 -24.65
CA GLN A 289 -18.31 -47.63 -24.13
C GLN A 289 -19.73 -47.05 -24.27
N ILE A 290 -19.89 -45.73 -24.32
CA ILE A 290 -21.20 -45.09 -24.53
C ILE A 290 -21.60 -45.14 -26.02
N LYS A 291 -20.65 -45.01 -26.95
CA LYS A 291 -20.92 -45.23 -28.39
C LYS A 291 -21.26 -46.69 -28.72
N ASN A 292 -20.70 -47.65 -28.00
CA ASN A 292 -20.98 -49.08 -28.24
C ASN A 292 -22.27 -49.58 -27.56
N THR A 293 -22.83 -48.82 -26.62
CA THR A 293 -24.14 -49.15 -26.02
C THR A 293 -25.30 -48.50 -26.78
N SER A 294 -25.10 -47.36 -27.46
CA SER A 294 -26.15 -46.77 -28.31
C SER A 294 -26.41 -47.51 -29.62
N SER A 295 -25.46 -48.32 -30.11
CA SER A 295 -25.64 -49.13 -31.33
C SER A 295 -26.44 -50.43 -31.08
N ARG A 296 -26.66 -50.82 -29.81
CA ARG A 296 -27.34 -52.08 -29.45
C ARG A 296 -28.85 -51.93 -29.24
N TRP A 297 -29.39 -50.72 -29.32
CA TRP A 297 -30.83 -50.43 -29.16
C TRP A 297 -31.53 -50.05 -30.46
N VAL A 298 -30.85 -50.17 -31.61
CA VAL A 298 -31.38 -49.79 -32.94
C VAL A 298 -31.46 -50.99 -33.91
N SER A 299 -31.36 -52.22 -33.40
CA SER A 299 -31.56 -53.46 -34.18
C SER A 299 -32.67 -54.33 -33.59
#